data_AF-A0A084IIQ8-F1
#
_entry.id   AF-A0A084IIQ8-F1
#
_cell.length_a   1.000
_cell.length_b   1.000
_cell.length_c   1.000
_cell.angle_alpha   90.00
_cell.angle_beta   90.00
_cell.angle_gamma   90.00
#
_symmetry.space_group_name_H-M   'P 1'
#
loop_
_entity.id
_entity.type
_entity.pdbx_description
1 polymer ?
#
loop_
_entity_poly.entity_id
_entity_poly.type
_entity_poly.pdbx_seq_one_letter_code
_entity_poly.pdbx_strand_id
1 'polypeptide(L)'
;MSGHRPVRRAARRGPADIGLPTLHRLHAMTTHHREQILRSRVLGCFVCLIRFDVNAIDTWWDPDDHGIGQTATCPYCGLDTVIGDAMGVELTDDLLSALEDYLFWRIES
;
A
#
# COMPACT_ATOMS: atom_id res chain seq x y z
N MET A 1 25.97 16.84 -14.11
CA MET A 1 25.80 15.37 -13.98
C MET A 1 24.62 15.10 -13.07
N SER A 2 23.43 14.91 -13.63
CA SER A 2 22.37 14.13 -12.96
C SER A 2 21.47 13.64 -14.06
N GLY A 3 21.73 12.41 -14.51
CA GLY A 3 20.94 11.76 -15.53
C GLY A 3 19.56 11.49 -14.96
N HIS A 4 18.54 12.18 -15.47
CA HIS A 4 17.18 11.65 -15.42
C HIS A 4 17.20 10.32 -16.16
N ARG A 5 17.26 9.25 -15.37
CA ARG A 5 17.20 7.88 -15.85
C ARG A 5 15.75 7.70 -16.33
N PRO A 6 15.49 7.54 -17.64
CA PRO A 6 14.15 7.20 -18.07
C PRO A 6 13.85 5.83 -17.47
N VAL A 7 12.86 5.76 -16.57
CA VAL A 7 12.32 4.48 -16.12
C VAL A 7 11.71 3.88 -17.37
N ARG A 8 12.47 2.98 -18.01
CA ARG A 8 11.99 2.18 -19.12
C ARG A 8 10.78 1.42 -18.58
N ARG A 9 9.57 1.89 -18.87
CA ARG A 9 8.33 1.11 -18.71
C ARG A 9 8.41 -0.04 -19.71
N ALA A 10 9.20 -1.05 -19.35
CA ALA A 10 9.17 -2.34 -20.01
C ALA A 10 7.72 -2.84 -19.94
N ALA A 11 7.21 -3.25 -21.09
CA ALA A 11 5.88 -3.81 -21.32
C ALA A 11 5.22 -4.34 -20.06
N ARG A 12 4.30 -3.55 -19.49
CA ARG A 12 3.49 -3.94 -18.34
C ARG A 12 2.68 -5.15 -18.75
N ARG A 13 3.15 -6.33 -18.36
CA ARG A 13 2.26 -7.49 -18.22
C ARG A 13 1.21 -7.02 -17.20
N GLY A 14 -0.06 -7.02 -17.59
CA GLY A 14 -1.16 -6.74 -16.66
C GLY A 14 -1.09 -7.69 -15.46
N PRO A 15 -1.92 -7.49 -14.43
CA PRO A 15 -1.94 -8.31 -13.21
C PRO A 15 -2.24 -9.75 -13.60
N ALA A 16 -1.21 -10.54 -13.85
CA ALA A 16 -1.36 -11.95 -14.10
C ALA A 16 -1.73 -12.56 -12.74
N ASP A 17 -2.99 -12.94 -12.60
CA ASP A 17 -3.55 -13.79 -11.56
C ASP A 17 -4.11 -13.13 -10.28
N ILE A 18 -3.96 -11.82 -10.06
CA ILE A 18 -4.63 -11.14 -8.92
C ILE A 18 -5.95 -10.52 -9.36
N GLY A 19 -7.07 -11.07 -8.88
CA GLY A 19 -8.41 -10.63 -9.26
C GLY A 19 -8.73 -9.19 -8.81
N LEU A 20 -9.43 -8.44 -9.69
CA LEU A 20 -9.95 -7.10 -9.39
C LEU A 20 -10.71 -6.97 -8.06
N PRO A 21 -11.53 -7.96 -7.63
CA PRO A 21 -12.18 -7.91 -6.31
C PRO A 21 -11.19 -7.84 -5.15
N THR A 22 -10.05 -8.55 -5.26
CA THR A 22 -8.98 -8.53 -4.26
C THR A 22 -8.32 -7.16 -4.20
N LEU A 23 -7.95 -6.59 -5.37
CA LEU A 23 -7.33 -5.27 -5.45
C LEU A 23 -8.26 -4.18 -4.89
N HIS A 24 -9.53 -4.22 -5.26
CA HIS A 24 -10.54 -3.30 -4.74
C HIS A 24 -10.69 -3.42 -3.22
N ARG A 25 -10.78 -4.65 -2.68
CA ARG A 25 -10.88 -4.89 -1.23
C ARG A 25 -9.67 -4.33 -0.49
N LEU A 26 -8.46 -4.67 -0.93
CA LEU A 26 -7.23 -4.24 -0.28
C LEU A 26 -7.08 -2.72 -0.31
N HIS A 27 -7.35 -2.10 -1.46
CA HIS A 27 -7.35 -0.64 -1.58
C HIS A 27 -8.41 0.00 -0.67
N ALA A 28 -9.63 -0.55 -0.58
CA ALA A 28 -10.64 -0.02 0.33
C ALA A 28 -10.23 -0.13 1.81
N MET A 29 -9.37 -1.09 2.15
CA MET A 29 -8.83 -1.30 3.49
C MET A 29 -7.60 -0.43 3.79
N THR A 30 -7.25 0.56 2.96
CA THR A 30 -6.12 1.48 3.23
C THR A 30 -6.54 2.71 4.04
N THR A 31 -7.78 2.76 4.54
CA THR A 31 -8.24 3.79 5.48
C THR A 31 -8.89 3.13 6.69
N HIS A 32 -8.79 3.77 7.86
CA HIS A 32 -9.37 3.30 9.13
C HIS A 32 -9.04 1.82 9.46
N HIS A 33 -7.79 1.41 9.24
CA HIS A 33 -7.33 0.02 9.28
C HIS A 33 -6.36 -0.29 10.42
N ARG A 34 -6.31 0.56 11.45
CA ARG A 34 -5.33 0.46 12.55
C ARG A 34 -5.27 -0.93 13.16
N GLU A 35 -6.41 -1.54 13.43
CA GLU A 35 -6.49 -2.88 14.01
C GLU A 35 -5.79 -3.94 13.13
N GLN A 36 -5.99 -3.88 11.81
CA GLN A 36 -5.38 -4.83 10.86
C GLN A 36 -3.87 -4.59 10.74
N ILE A 37 -3.43 -3.33 10.70
CA ILE A 37 -2.00 -2.99 10.66
C ILE A 37 -1.29 -3.46 11.92
N LEU A 38 -1.86 -3.20 13.11
CA LEU A 38 -1.25 -3.60 14.38
C LEU A 38 -1.22 -5.12 14.59
N ARG A 39 -2.08 -5.87 13.90
CA ARG A 39 -2.03 -7.35 13.87
C ARG A 39 -1.03 -7.92 12.88
N SER A 40 -0.53 -7.09 11.97
CA SER A 40 0.40 -7.52 10.93
C SER A 40 1.82 -7.58 11.46
N ARG A 41 2.64 -8.47 10.90
CA ARG A 41 4.09 -8.50 11.17
C ARG A 41 4.84 -7.71 10.13
N VAL A 42 4.51 -7.96 8.86
CA VAL A 42 5.07 -7.26 7.72
C VAL A 42 4.00 -6.38 7.09
N LEU A 43 4.41 -5.15 6.76
CA LEU A 43 3.64 -4.18 6.02
C LEU A 43 4.26 -3.94 4.65
N GLY A 44 3.46 -3.43 3.71
CA GLY A 44 3.91 -3.03 2.39
C GLY A 44 3.23 -1.73 1.97
N CYS A 45 4.00 -0.83 1.35
CA CYS A 45 3.46 0.33 0.66
C CYS A 45 3.36 0.04 -0.83
N PHE A 46 2.17 0.16 -1.41
CA PHE A 46 1.97 -0.10 -2.84
C PHE A 46 2.24 1.12 -3.74
N VAL A 47 2.81 2.20 -3.21
CA VAL A 47 3.31 3.33 -4.03
C VAL A 47 4.83 3.34 -4.11
N CYS A 48 5.55 3.21 -2.99
CA CYS A 48 7.01 3.13 -3.03
C CYS A 48 7.54 1.69 -3.12
N LEU A 49 6.64 0.69 -3.07
CA LEU A 49 6.93 -0.75 -3.17
C LEU A 49 7.89 -1.27 -2.08
N ILE A 50 7.97 -0.58 -0.94
CA ILE A 50 8.82 -0.97 0.19
C ILE A 50 8.00 -1.80 1.18
N ARG A 51 8.59 -2.92 1.62
CA ARG A 51 8.11 -3.74 2.73
C ARG A 51 8.88 -3.43 4.00
N PHE A 52 8.21 -3.43 5.13
CA PHE A 52 8.80 -3.03 6.41
C PHE A 52 8.03 -3.61 7.60
N ASP A 53 8.65 -3.57 8.78
CA ASP A 53 8.06 -4.05 10.02
C ASP A 53 7.01 -3.07 10.56
N VAL A 54 5.95 -3.59 11.20
CA VAL A 54 4.88 -2.77 11.78
C VAL A 54 5.38 -1.67 12.73
N ASN A 55 6.49 -1.91 13.43
CA ASN A 55 7.08 -0.95 14.36
C ASN A 55 7.69 0.28 13.68
N ALA A 56 7.85 0.27 12.35
CA ALA A 56 8.32 1.43 11.60
C ALA A 56 7.23 2.49 11.39
N ILE A 57 5.95 2.19 11.66
CA ILE A 57 4.88 3.19 11.58
C ILE A 57 4.97 4.17 12.76
N ASP A 58 5.21 5.44 12.47
CA ASP A 58 5.24 6.53 13.46
C ASP A 58 4.06 7.50 13.34
N THR A 59 3.40 7.54 12.18
CA THR A 59 2.41 8.57 11.83
C THR A 59 1.07 7.93 11.46
N TRP A 60 0.00 8.45 12.06
CA TRP A 60 -1.37 7.98 11.87
C TRP A 60 -2.31 9.17 11.61
N TRP A 61 -3.15 9.05 10.58
CA TRP A 61 -4.21 10.01 10.24
C TRP A 61 -5.58 9.52 10.73
N ASP A 62 -6.62 10.33 10.52
CA ASP A 62 -8.01 10.02 10.88
C ASP A 62 -8.19 9.69 12.37
N PRO A 63 -7.99 10.67 13.28
CA PRO A 63 -8.22 10.45 14.70
C PRO A 63 -9.69 10.17 14.98
N ASP A 64 -9.95 9.18 15.83
CA ASP A 64 -11.28 8.91 16.39
C ASP A 64 -11.66 9.93 17.49
N ASP A 65 -12.82 9.73 18.13
CA ASP A 65 -13.33 10.58 19.22
C ASP A 65 -12.40 10.61 20.45
N HIS A 66 -11.44 9.69 20.54
CA HIS A 66 -10.43 9.62 21.60
C HIS A 66 -9.08 10.21 21.16
N GLY A 67 -8.98 10.74 19.94
CA GLY A 67 -7.75 11.29 19.39
C GLY A 67 -6.76 10.24 18.90
N ILE A 68 -7.17 8.98 18.73
CA ILE A 68 -6.32 7.89 18.26
C ILE A 68 -6.43 7.79 16.74
N GLY A 69 -5.33 8.04 16.02
CA GLY A 69 -5.29 7.96 14.55
C GLY A 69 -5.55 6.55 14.01
N GLN A 70 -6.39 6.41 12.99
CA GLN A 70 -6.87 5.12 12.47
C GLN A 70 -6.23 4.69 11.13
N THR A 71 -5.53 5.58 10.43
CA THR A 71 -4.95 5.30 9.11
C THR A 71 -3.43 5.43 9.14
N ALA A 72 -2.70 4.36 8.83
CA ALA A 72 -1.25 4.33 8.90
C ALA A 72 -0.59 5.08 7.74
N THR A 73 0.52 5.77 8.01
CA THR A 73 1.34 6.43 6.98
C THR A 73 2.60 5.62 6.71
N CYS A 74 2.96 5.46 5.44
CA CYS A 74 4.23 4.85 5.06
C CYS A 74 5.40 5.72 5.53
N PRO A 75 6.35 5.19 6.31
CA PRO A 75 7.46 5.98 6.85
C PRO A 75 8.52 6.35 5.79
N TYR A 76 8.44 5.74 4.59
CA TYR A 76 9.41 5.98 3.52
C TYR A 76 8.95 7.02 2.49
N CYS A 77 7.64 7.12 2.23
CA CYS A 77 7.10 8.05 1.23
C CYS A 77 6.06 9.03 1.77
N GLY A 78 5.57 8.83 3.01
CA GLY A 78 4.61 9.74 3.65
C GLY A 78 3.17 9.59 3.19
N LEU A 79 2.83 8.55 2.42
CA LEU A 79 1.47 8.30 1.93
C LEU A 79 0.75 7.21 2.74
N ASP A 80 -0.57 7.27 2.77
CA ASP A 80 -1.51 6.34 3.41
C ASP A 80 -1.79 5.07 2.60
N THR A 81 -0.79 4.61 1.83
CA THR A 81 -0.91 3.48 0.90
C THR A 81 -0.32 2.20 1.48
N VAL A 82 -0.60 1.97 2.77
CA VAL A 82 -0.05 0.85 3.55
C VAL A 82 -1.05 -0.29 3.65
N ILE A 83 -0.59 -1.52 3.42
CA ILE A 83 -1.33 -2.77 3.66
C ILE A 83 -0.47 -3.72 4.52
N GLY A 84 -1.11 -4.69 5.17
CA GLY A 84 -0.44 -5.63 6.07
C GLY A 84 -0.79 -7.10 5.80
N ASP A 85 0.10 -8.01 6.21
CA ASP A 85 -0.09 -9.47 6.05
C ASP A 85 -1.31 -10.03 6.81
N ALA A 86 -1.77 -9.36 7.88
CA ALA A 86 -3.00 -9.72 8.59
C ALA A 86 -4.29 -9.45 7.79
N MET A 87 -4.21 -8.83 6.60
CA MET A 87 -5.34 -8.63 5.70
C MET A 87 -5.71 -9.89 4.88
N GLY A 88 -4.98 -11.00 5.09
CA GLY A 88 -5.22 -12.29 4.47
C GLY A 88 -4.56 -12.44 3.10
N VAL A 89 -3.43 -11.77 2.89
CA VAL A 89 -2.67 -11.77 1.63
C VAL A 89 -1.18 -11.90 1.90
N GLU A 90 -0.47 -12.50 0.96
CA GLU A 90 0.99 -12.49 0.95
C GLU A 90 1.50 -11.19 0.30
N LEU A 91 2.37 -10.45 1.01
CA LEU A 91 2.94 -9.20 0.53
C LEU A 91 4.09 -9.45 -0.46
N THR A 92 3.72 -9.81 -1.69
CA THR A 92 4.65 -9.99 -2.82
C THR A 92 4.83 -8.70 -3.61
N ASP A 93 5.94 -8.60 -4.35
CA ASP A 93 6.20 -7.45 -5.23
C ASP A 93 5.13 -7.35 -6.34
N ASP A 94 4.61 -8.49 -6.81
CA ASP A 94 3.52 -8.56 -7.79
C ASP A 94 2.20 -7.99 -7.24
N LEU A 95 1.87 -8.29 -5.97
CA LEU A 95 0.68 -7.73 -5.32
C LEU A 95 0.79 -6.21 -5.14
N LEU A 96 1.94 -5.73 -4.66
CA LEU A 96 2.15 -4.29 -4.47
C LEU A 96 2.10 -3.56 -5.82
N SER A 97 2.74 -4.09 -6.85
CA SER A 97 2.70 -3.51 -8.20
C SER A 97 1.29 -3.53 -8.81
N ALA A 98 0.51 -4.59 -8.58
CA ALA A 98 -0.88 -4.67 -9.03
C ALA A 98 -1.79 -3.64 -8.34
N LEU A 99 -1.56 -3.37 -7.05
CA LEU A 99 -2.27 -2.31 -6.32
C LEU A 99 -1.85 -0.91 -6.76
N GLU A 100 -0.57 -0.71 -7.09
CA GLU A 100 -0.05 0.52 -7.67
C GLU A 100 -0.76 0.83 -9.00
N ASP A 101 -0.79 -0.13 -9.93
CA ASP A 101 -1.47 0.01 -11.21
C ASP A 101 -2.98 0.24 -10.99
N TYR A 102 -3.62 -0.49 -10.07
CA TYR A 102 -5.04 -0.29 -9.72
C TYR A 102 -5.32 1.14 -9.23
N LEU A 103 -4.47 1.70 -8.36
CA LEU A 103 -4.60 3.08 -7.88
C LEU A 103 -4.50 4.08 -9.03
N PHE A 104 -3.51 3.93 -9.93
CA PHE A 104 -3.36 4.82 -11.07
C PHE A 104 -4.59 4.82 -11.98
N TRP A 105 -5.14 3.64 -12.28
CA TRP A 105 -6.39 3.54 -13.04
C TRP A 105 -7.57 4.24 -12.36
N ARG A 106 -7.62 4.23 -11.02
CA ARG A 106 -8.71 4.85 -10.25
C ARG A 106 -8.67 6.39 -10.21
N ILE A 107 -7.49 7.00 -10.27
CA ILE A 107 -7.33 8.46 -10.19
C ILE A 107 -7.58 9.12 -11.55
N GLU A 108 -7.29 8.41 -12.65
CA GLU A 108 -7.43 8.94 -14.02
C GLU A 108 -8.78 8.64 -14.69
N SER A 109 -9.74 8.00 -13.99
CA SER A 109 -11.06 7.59 -14.52
C SER A 109 -12.23 8.43 -14.01
#